data_AF-R9YJ58-F1
#
_entry.id   AF-R9YJ58-F1
#
_cell.length_a   1.000
_cell.length_b   1.000
_cell.length_c   1.000
_cell.angle_alpha   90.00
_cell.angle_beta   90.00
_cell.angle_gamma   90.00
#
_symmetry.space_group_name_H-M   'P 1'
#
loop_
_entity.id
_entity.type
_entity.pdbx_description
1 polymer ?
#
loop_
_entity_poly.entity_id
_entity_poly.type
_entity_poly.pdbx_seq_one_letter_code
_entity_poly.pdbx_strand_id
1 'polypeptide(L)'
;LMYKCIAQHRTVAGSYGDKLVAEGVVSTQEIEEFRKKFRAELDKAHAAVSAYKPMKADWFEGCWKGLRYAVPGCFDDYMSDTGVAGERLLALMEATCSIPEGISLDKKVSRMLHARLNGVKSDSIDWGAGEALAFASLLAENK
;
A
#
# COMPACT_ATOMS: atom_id res chain seq x y z
N LEU A 1 1.11 -43.34 1.22
CA LEU A 1 2.48 -43.44 1.77
C LEU A 1 2.84 -42.19 2.58
N MET A 2 2.78 -40.99 2.00
CA MET A 2 3.11 -39.72 2.69
C MET A 2 2.42 -39.49 4.05
N TYR A 3 1.08 -39.52 4.13
CA TYR A 3 0.38 -39.28 5.40
C TYR A 3 0.62 -40.35 6.47
N LYS A 4 0.97 -41.59 6.06
CA LYS A 4 1.41 -42.64 7.01
C LYS A 4 2.75 -42.26 7.63
N CYS A 5 3.68 -41.72 6.84
CA CYS A 5 4.96 -41.21 7.33
C CYS A 5 4.77 -39.97 8.22
N ILE A 6 3.88 -39.02 7.86
CA ILE A 6 3.61 -37.83 8.68
C ILE A 6 3.01 -38.22 10.04
N ALA A 7 2.04 -39.16 10.09
CA ALA A 7 1.42 -39.60 11.34
C ALA A 7 2.40 -40.30 12.29
N GLN A 8 3.45 -40.94 11.74
CA GLN A 8 4.52 -41.57 12.51
C GLN A 8 5.65 -40.60 12.87
N HIS A 9 5.71 -39.43 12.23
CA HIS A 9 6.72 -38.43 12.49
C HIS A 9 6.34 -37.59 13.70
N ARG A 10 7.27 -37.44 14.64
CA ARG A 10 7.05 -36.61 15.82
C ARG A 10 6.87 -35.14 15.42
N THR A 11 6.03 -34.41 16.15
CA THR A 11 5.86 -32.97 15.91
C THR A 11 7.17 -32.23 16.14
N VAL A 12 7.41 -31.17 15.39
CA VAL A 12 8.64 -30.35 15.50
C VAL A 12 8.83 -29.82 16.92
N ALA A 13 7.75 -29.37 17.57
CA ALA A 13 7.78 -28.94 18.96
C ALA A 13 8.14 -30.08 19.93
N GLY A 14 7.75 -31.32 19.63
CA GLY A 14 8.08 -32.49 20.42
C GLY A 14 9.54 -32.94 20.25
N SER A 15 10.08 -32.90 19.03
CA SER A 15 11.48 -33.27 18.78
C SER A 15 12.47 -32.23 19.32
N TYR A 16 12.15 -30.94 19.18
CA TYR A 16 12.98 -29.87 19.71
C TYR A 16 12.93 -29.80 21.25
N GLY A 17 11.76 -30.04 21.86
CA GLY A 17 11.63 -30.12 23.30
C GLY A 17 12.54 -31.17 23.93
N ASP A 18 12.56 -32.38 23.36
CA ASP A 18 13.43 -33.47 23.84
C ASP A 18 14.92 -33.14 23.70
N LYS A 19 15.29 -32.44 22.62
CA LYS A 19 16.66 -31.97 22.44
C LYS A 19 17.06 -31.02 23.56
N LEU A 20 16.21 -30.04 23.90
CA LEU A 20 16.50 -29.07 24.97
C LEU A 20 16.54 -29.72 26.36
N VAL A 21 15.74 -30.77 26.59
CA VAL A 21 15.82 -31.58 27.82
C VAL A 21 17.12 -32.36 27.89
N ALA A 22 17.54 -32.97 26.77
CA ALA A 22 18.82 -33.69 26.69
C ALA A 22 20.03 -32.76 26.89
N GLU A 23 19.93 -31.50 26.43
CA GLU A 23 20.93 -30.45 26.64
C GLU A 23 20.87 -29.82 28.04
N GLY A 24 19.87 -30.18 28.87
CA GLY A 24 19.69 -29.69 30.23
C GLY A 24 19.27 -28.21 30.32
N VAL A 25 18.83 -27.62 29.20
CA VAL A 25 18.42 -26.21 29.12
C VAL A 25 17.06 -25.99 29.77
N VAL A 26 16.17 -26.98 29.65
CA VAL A 26 14.83 -26.99 30.27
C VAL A 26 14.50 -28.40 30.76
N SER A 27 13.63 -28.49 31.74
CA SER A 27 13.04 -29.74 32.21
C SER A 27 11.78 -30.10 31.41
N THR A 28 11.42 -31.38 31.42
CA THR A 28 10.16 -31.86 30.84
C THR A 28 8.94 -31.19 31.48
N GLN A 29 9.03 -30.85 32.76
CA GLN A 29 7.96 -30.17 33.51
C GLN A 29 7.73 -28.75 32.99
N GLU A 30 8.80 -27.99 32.75
CA GLU A 30 8.71 -26.64 32.19
C GLU A 30 8.08 -26.63 30.79
N ILE A 31 8.40 -27.61 29.94
CA ILE A 31 7.78 -27.75 28.61
C ILE A 31 6.26 -27.96 28.72
N GLU A 32 5.82 -28.83 29.61
CA GLU A 32 4.38 -29.08 29.83
C GLU A 32 3.67 -27.87 30.44
N GLU A 33 4.34 -27.15 31.35
CA GLU A 33 3.81 -25.88 31.87
C GLU A 33 3.64 -24.83 30.79
N PHE A 34 4.62 -24.67 29.88
CA PHE A 34 4.50 -23.74 28.75
C PHE A 34 3.30 -24.08 27.87
N ARG A 35 3.10 -25.36 27.54
CA ARG A 35 1.95 -25.82 26.75
C ARG A 35 0.63 -25.50 27.44
N LYS A 36 0.57 -25.73 28.75
CA LYS A 36 -0.64 -25.45 29.54
C LYS A 36 -0.93 -23.95 29.63
N LYS A 37 0.10 -23.12 29.85
CA LYS A 37 -0.02 -21.66 29.87
C LYS A 37 -0.52 -21.13 28.53
N PHE A 38 0.08 -21.57 27.42
CA PHE A 38 -0.33 -21.13 26.09
C PHE A 38 -1.77 -21.56 25.74
N ARG A 39 -2.17 -22.79 26.08
CA ARG A 39 -3.58 -23.21 25.93
C ARG A 39 -4.52 -22.35 26.77
N ALA A 40 -4.17 -22.07 28.01
CA ALA A 40 -4.99 -21.21 28.87
C ALA A 40 -5.13 -19.78 28.32
N GLU A 41 -4.08 -19.23 27.69
CA GLU A 41 -4.17 -17.95 26.99
C GLU A 41 -5.13 -18.00 25.81
N LEU A 42 -5.06 -19.06 24.99
CA LEU A 42 -5.98 -19.27 23.88
C LEU A 42 -7.43 -19.46 24.35
N ASP A 43 -7.65 -20.24 25.42
CA ASP A 43 -8.98 -20.45 26.00
C ASP A 43 -9.57 -19.14 26.54
N LYS A 44 -8.74 -18.32 27.19
CA LYS A 44 -9.14 -16.98 27.66
C LYS A 44 -9.48 -16.06 26.50
N ALA A 45 -8.69 -16.06 25.43
CA ALA A 45 -8.96 -15.27 24.24
C ALA A 45 -10.26 -15.74 23.55
N HIS A 46 -10.49 -17.05 23.48
CA HIS A 46 -11.70 -17.64 22.91
C HIS A 46 -12.95 -17.26 23.71
N ALA A 47 -12.90 -17.32 25.05
CA ALA A 47 -14.00 -16.90 25.92
C ALA A 47 -14.35 -15.40 25.73
N ALA A 48 -13.36 -14.57 25.41
CA ALA A 48 -13.58 -13.15 25.15
C ALA A 48 -14.28 -12.87 23.80
N VAL A 49 -14.28 -13.83 22.85
CA VAL A 49 -14.90 -13.65 21.53
C VAL A 49 -16.41 -13.40 21.63
N SER A 50 -17.10 -14.04 22.57
CA SER A 50 -18.56 -13.89 22.72
C SER A 50 -18.98 -12.45 23.08
N ALA A 51 -18.10 -11.69 23.73
CA ALA A 51 -18.30 -10.27 24.04
C ALA A 51 -17.63 -9.33 23.03
N TYR A 52 -16.78 -9.86 22.15
CA TYR A 52 -16.04 -9.09 21.16
C TYR A 52 -16.97 -8.70 20.02
N LYS A 53 -17.33 -7.41 19.98
CA LYS A 53 -17.91 -6.79 18.79
C LYS A 53 -16.75 -6.19 17.99
N PRO A 54 -16.51 -6.60 16.73
CA PRO A 54 -15.51 -5.94 15.90
C PRO A 54 -15.88 -4.47 15.76
N MET A 55 -15.08 -3.60 16.38
CA MET A 55 -15.34 -2.17 16.41
C MET A 55 -14.78 -1.58 15.13
N LYS A 56 -15.63 -1.52 14.10
CA LYS A 56 -15.29 -1.11 12.73
C LYS A 56 -14.23 -1.98 12.07
N ALA A 57 -14.48 -2.30 10.82
CA ALA A 57 -13.43 -2.85 9.98
C ALA A 57 -12.59 -1.66 9.51
N ASP A 58 -11.51 -1.38 10.23
CA ASP A 58 -10.58 -0.27 9.97
C ASP A 58 -9.72 -0.55 8.73
N TRP A 59 -10.36 -0.63 7.57
CA TRP A 59 -9.66 -0.82 6.30
C TRP A 59 -8.98 0.47 5.80
N PHE A 60 -9.38 1.63 6.33
CA PHE A 60 -8.91 2.96 5.90
C PHE A 60 -8.08 3.68 6.97
N GLU A 61 -7.22 2.93 7.66
CA GLU A 61 -6.23 3.49 8.58
C GLU A 61 -4.84 3.61 7.95
N GLY A 62 -3.91 4.28 8.63
CA GLY A 62 -2.54 4.48 8.16
C GLY A 62 -2.49 5.29 6.86
N CYS A 63 -1.86 4.73 5.82
CA CYS A 63 -1.69 5.37 4.51
C CYS A 63 -3.01 5.62 3.77
N TRP A 64 -4.11 5.02 4.23
CA TRP A 64 -5.43 5.10 3.61
C TRP A 64 -6.35 6.06 4.35
N LYS A 65 -5.81 6.81 5.32
CA LYS A 65 -6.54 7.81 6.07
C LYS A 65 -7.08 8.90 5.13
N GLY A 66 -8.38 9.16 5.23
CA GLY A 66 -9.08 10.13 4.37
C GLY A 66 -9.82 9.49 3.19
N LEU A 67 -9.58 8.21 2.91
CA LEU A 67 -10.41 7.43 2.00
C LEU A 67 -11.67 6.94 2.71
N ARG A 68 -12.72 6.75 1.93
CA ARG A 68 -14.02 6.26 2.40
C ARG A 68 -14.63 5.32 1.37
N TYR A 69 -15.59 4.52 1.82
CA TYR A 69 -16.42 3.77 0.89
C TYR A 69 -17.22 4.71 -0.01
N ALA A 70 -17.30 4.37 -1.29
CA ALA A 70 -18.25 5.01 -2.20
C ALA A 70 -19.68 4.73 -1.70
N VAL A 71 -20.49 5.78 -1.61
CA VAL A 71 -21.89 5.68 -1.17
C VAL A 71 -22.76 5.52 -2.43
N PRO A 72 -23.44 4.38 -2.63
CA PRO A 72 -24.28 4.18 -3.81
C PRO A 72 -25.35 5.28 -3.93
N GLY A 73 -25.40 5.94 -5.08
CA GLY A 73 -26.34 7.05 -5.35
C GLY A 73 -25.88 8.42 -4.87
N CYS A 74 -24.74 8.53 -4.19
CA CYS A 74 -24.09 9.81 -3.91
C CYS A 74 -23.06 10.09 -5.01
N PHE A 75 -23.32 11.10 -5.84
CA PHE A 75 -22.42 11.48 -6.93
C PHE A 75 -21.54 12.69 -6.61
N ASP A 76 -21.59 13.20 -5.38
CA ASP A 76 -20.86 14.41 -4.97
C ASP A 76 -19.35 14.27 -5.20
N ASP A 77 -18.79 13.05 -5.09
CA ASP A 77 -17.39 12.76 -5.40
C ASP A 77 -17.04 12.89 -6.89
N TYR A 78 -17.99 12.62 -7.79
CA TYR A 78 -17.79 12.73 -9.24
C TYR A 78 -17.80 14.19 -9.71
N MET A 79 -18.29 15.12 -8.89
CA MET A 79 -18.32 16.55 -9.15
C MET A 79 -17.26 17.32 -8.35
N SER A 80 -16.14 16.66 -8.04
CA SER A 80 -15.01 17.31 -7.37
C SER A 80 -14.42 18.41 -8.25
N ASP A 81 -14.10 19.56 -7.65
CA ASP A 81 -13.38 20.63 -8.32
C ASP A 81 -11.93 20.19 -8.57
N THR A 82 -11.66 19.75 -9.79
CA THR A 82 -10.33 19.35 -10.27
C THR A 82 -9.65 20.46 -11.07
N GLY A 83 -10.23 21.67 -11.08
CA GLY A 83 -9.70 22.81 -11.79
C GLY A 83 -8.35 23.26 -11.21
N VAL A 84 -7.41 23.59 -12.09
CA VAL A 84 -6.12 24.19 -11.75
C VAL A 84 -5.98 25.51 -12.49
N ALA A 85 -5.49 26.55 -11.81
CA ALA A 85 -5.29 27.86 -12.41
C ALA A 85 -4.37 27.79 -13.64
N GLY A 86 -4.69 28.52 -14.71
CA GLY A 86 -3.94 28.49 -15.97
C GLY A 86 -2.46 28.86 -15.81
N GLU A 87 -2.14 29.84 -14.97
CA GLU A 87 -0.76 30.21 -14.64
C GLU A 87 0.02 29.04 -14.01
N ARG A 88 -0.66 28.24 -13.18
CA ARG A 88 -0.08 27.06 -12.55
C ARG A 88 0.15 25.95 -13.58
N LEU A 89 -0.79 25.73 -14.51
CA LEU A 89 -0.63 24.77 -15.60
C LEU A 89 0.55 25.14 -16.50
N LEU A 90 0.73 26.43 -16.79
CA LEU A 90 1.88 26.90 -17.58
C LEU A 90 3.21 26.61 -16.88
N ALA A 91 3.33 26.96 -15.60
CA ALA A 91 4.53 26.70 -14.81
C ALA A 91 4.85 25.19 -14.71
N LEU A 92 3.82 24.34 -14.58
CA LEU A 92 3.98 22.89 -14.58
C LEU A 92 4.46 22.36 -15.94
N MET A 93 3.89 22.85 -17.05
CA MET A 93 4.34 22.45 -18.39
C MET A 93 5.78 22.88 -18.68
N GLU A 94 6.18 24.06 -18.22
CA GLU A 94 7.58 24.52 -18.31
C GLU A 94 8.53 23.59 -17.55
N ALA A 95 8.15 23.16 -16.35
CA ALA A 95 8.93 22.18 -15.59
C ALA A 95 8.98 20.81 -16.28
N THR A 96 7.85 20.31 -16.80
CA THR A 96 7.77 19.00 -17.49
C THR A 96 8.57 18.99 -18.81
N CYS A 97 8.62 20.11 -19.52
CA CYS A 97 9.37 20.24 -20.77
C CYS A 97 10.83 20.67 -20.58
N SER A 98 11.25 20.95 -19.34
CA SER A 98 12.63 21.35 -19.04
C SER A 98 13.57 20.15 -19.14
N ILE A 99 14.65 20.32 -19.90
CA ILE A 99 15.63 19.26 -20.16
C ILE A 99 16.93 19.64 -19.47
N PRO A 100 17.52 18.76 -18.65
CA PRO A 100 18.81 19.00 -18.01
C PRO A 100 19.92 19.31 -19.03
N GLU A 101 20.85 20.17 -18.62
CA GLU A 101 22.04 20.46 -19.40
C GLU A 101 22.85 19.18 -19.68
N GLY A 102 23.35 19.05 -20.92
CA GLY A 102 24.16 17.90 -21.34
C GLY A 102 23.38 16.73 -21.97
N ILE A 103 22.04 16.77 -22.00
CA ILE A 103 21.24 15.75 -22.69
C ILE A 103 20.96 16.17 -24.14
N SER A 104 21.41 15.36 -25.09
CA SER A 104 21.09 15.53 -26.52
C SER A 104 19.77 14.85 -26.86
N LEU A 105 18.75 15.64 -27.19
CA LEU A 105 17.45 15.11 -27.61
C LEU A 105 17.37 14.86 -29.11
N ASP A 106 16.57 13.87 -29.49
CA ASP A 106 16.10 13.73 -30.87
C ASP A 106 15.28 14.96 -31.28
N LYS A 107 15.48 15.43 -32.52
CA LYS A 107 14.83 16.63 -33.06
C LYS A 107 13.30 16.55 -33.05
N LYS A 108 12.73 15.35 -33.22
CA LYS A 108 11.27 15.14 -33.17
C LYS A 108 10.74 15.33 -31.74
N VAL A 109 11.48 14.86 -30.75
CA VAL A 109 11.12 14.99 -29.34
C VAL A 109 11.20 16.44 -28.90
N SER A 110 12.28 17.15 -29.24
CA SER A 110 12.40 18.59 -28.95
C SER A 110 11.24 19.39 -29.57
N ARG A 111 10.89 19.12 -30.83
CA ARG A 111 9.75 19.79 -31.48
C ARG A 111 8.43 19.51 -30.76
N MET A 112 8.20 18.26 -30.35
CA MET A 112 7.00 17.86 -29.60
C MET A 112 6.91 18.62 -28.27
N LEU A 113 8.00 18.71 -27.50
CA LEU A 113 8.02 19.42 -26.22
C LEU A 113 7.75 20.93 -26.41
N HIS A 114 8.36 21.56 -27.41
CA HIS A 114 8.08 22.96 -27.74
C HIS A 114 6.62 23.18 -28.16
N ALA A 115 6.05 22.26 -28.94
CA ALA A 115 4.65 22.34 -29.36
C ALA A 115 3.71 22.24 -28.15
N ARG A 116 3.97 21.34 -27.19
CA ARG A 116 3.18 21.22 -25.96
C ARG A 116 3.24 22.48 -25.10
N LEU A 117 4.44 23.04 -24.92
CA LEU A 117 4.60 24.28 -24.16
C LEU A 117 3.84 25.47 -24.80
N ASN A 118 3.95 25.62 -26.12
CA ASN A 118 3.23 26.66 -26.84
C ASN A 118 1.71 26.43 -26.82
N GLY A 119 1.28 25.17 -26.91
CA GLY A 119 -0.12 24.78 -26.84
C GLY A 119 -0.80 25.21 -25.54
N VAL A 120 -0.11 25.11 -24.40
CA VAL A 120 -0.62 25.61 -23.11
C VAL A 120 -0.72 27.14 -23.09
N LYS A 121 0.17 27.87 -23.78
CA LYS A 121 0.12 29.34 -23.87
C LYS A 121 -0.99 29.85 -24.78
N SER A 122 -1.38 29.05 -25.78
CA SER A 122 -2.37 29.41 -26.80
C SER A 122 -3.69 28.67 -26.65
N ASP A 123 -3.96 28.07 -25.49
CA ASP A 123 -5.15 27.24 -25.20
C ASP A 123 -5.44 26.15 -26.26
N SER A 124 -4.38 25.61 -26.87
CA SER A 124 -4.42 24.54 -27.87
C SER A 124 -3.67 23.32 -27.35
N ILE A 125 -4.30 22.63 -26.39
CA ILE A 125 -3.71 21.50 -25.67
C ILE A 125 -4.06 20.19 -26.40
N ASP A 126 -3.04 19.40 -26.75
CA ASP A 126 -3.22 18.05 -27.26
C ASP A 126 -3.44 17.04 -26.11
N TRP A 127 -3.90 15.83 -26.42
CA TRP A 127 -4.20 14.82 -25.40
C TRP A 127 -3.00 14.51 -24.51
N GLY A 128 -1.81 14.38 -25.10
CA GLY A 128 -0.59 14.05 -24.36
C GLY A 128 -0.13 15.18 -23.43
N ALA A 129 -0.35 16.44 -23.79
CA ALA A 129 -0.11 17.58 -22.92
C ALA A 129 -1.13 17.61 -21.77
N GLY A 130 -2.40 17.32 -22.04
CA GLY A 130 -3.44 17.24 -21.01
C GLY A 130 -3.15 16.16 -19.96
N GLU A 131 -2.76 14.97 -20.42
CA GLU A 131 -2.35 13.86 -19.54
C GLU A 131 -1.12 14.23 -18.70
N ALA A 132 -0.09 14.81 -19.33
CA ALA A 132 1.11 15.24 -18.63
C ALA A 132 0.81 16.30 -17.55
N LEU A 133 -0.09 17.25 -17.84
CA LEU A 133 -0.51 18.27 -16.89
C LEU A 133 -1.27 17.69 -15.70
N ALA A 134 -2.14 16.71 -15.92
CA ALA A 134 -2.88 16.04 -14.85
C ALA A 134 -1.92 15.33 -13.88
N PHE A 135 -0.91 14.62 -14.39
CA PHE A 135 0.11 14.01 -13.54
C PHE A 135 0.98 15.06 -12.85
N ALA A 136 1.39 16.10 -13.57
CA ALA A 136 2.21 17.17 -13.01
C ALA A 136 1.48 17.93 -11.88
N SER A 137 0.17 18.18 -12.02
CA SER A 137 -0.61 18.85 -10.98
C SER A 137 -0.75 18.00 -9.73
N LEU A 138 -1.03 16.70 -9.87
CA LEU A 138 -1.11 15.77 -8.73
C LEU A 138 0.23 15.64 -8.00
N LEU A 139 1.35 15.55 -8.72
CA LEU A 139 2.68 15.53 -8.12
C LEU A 139 2.99 16.83 -7.35
N ALA A 140 2.53 17.96 -7.88
CA ALA A 140 2.71 19.26 -7.23
C ALA A 140 1.81 19.47 -6.00
N GLU A 141 0.70 18.74 -5.90
CA GLU A 141 -0.21 18.78 -4.74
C GLU A 141 0.32 18.00 -3.53
N ASN A 142 1.45 17.28 -3.64
CA ASN A 142 2.01 16.45 -2.56
C ASN A 142 0.96 15.53 -1.91
N LYS A 143 0.09 14.93 -2.72
CA LYS A 143 -0.79 13.84 -2.27
C LYS A 143 -0.09 12.49 -2.32
#